data_AF-A0A9P7D7B2-F1
#
_entry.id   AF-A0A9P7D7B2-F1
#
_cell.length_a   1.000
_cell.length_b   1.000
_cell.length_c   1.000
_cell.angle_alpha   90.00
_cell.angle_beta   90.00
_cell.angle_gamma   90.00
#
_symmetry.space_group_name_H-M   'P 1'
#
loop_
_entity.id
_entity.type
_entity.pdbx_description
1 polymer ?
#
loop_
_entity_poly.entity_id
_entity_poly.type
_entity_poly.pdbx_seq_one_letter_code
_entity_poly.pdbx_strand_id
1 'polypeptide(L)'
;LKKAEQRNVVLFTLAHGPCATQSVHLYCADCQIDHRHNYTVSVGIWTYYDEQHETIQVTDHVFMEKDVVELFKIAMDVSWTSATNCTQLYNMCLSQGKCAPAGYLIKFKITGDHVWDAFIITALLKDCKHHMCSLTVPQTGNQRDQFMQAM
;
A
#
# COMPACT_ATOMS: atom_id res chain seq x y z
N LEU A 1 -17.61 4.24 -17.68
CA LEU A 1 -16.85 4.91 -16.60
C LEU A 1 -17.57 6.20 -16.24
N LYS A 2 -18.08 6.36 -15.01
CA LYS A 2 -18.97 7.51 -14.66
C LYS A 2 -18.36 8.49 -13.67
N LYS A 3 -17.38 8.07 -12.87
CA LYS A 3 -16.68 8.94 -11.93
C LYS A 3 -15.20 8.58 -11.88
N ALA A 4 -14.34 9.59 -12.03
CA ALA A 4 -12.92 9.52 -11.73
C ALA A 4 -12.64 10.49 -10.60
N GLU A 5 -12.13 9.98 -9.48
CA GLU A 5 -11.78 10.80 -8.32
C GLU A 5 -10.27 10.78 -8.15
N GLN A 6 -9.65 11.97 -8.25
CA GLN A 6 -8.24 12.14 -8.04
C GLN A 6 -7.98 12.51 -6.58
N ARG A 7 -7.03 11.82 -5.95
CA ARG A 7 -6.65 12.04 -4.55
C ARG A 7 -5.16 12.31 -4.46
N ASN A 8 -4.80 13.28 -3.64
CA ASN A 8 -3.42 13.47 -3.24
C ASN A 8 -2.99 12.27 -2.40
N VAL A 9 -1.79 11.77 -2.67
CA VAL A 9 -1.17 10.64 -1.96
C VAL A 9 0.32 10.92 -1.77
N VAL A 10 0.97 10.14 -0.90
CA VAL A 10 2.43 10.07 -0.83
C VAL A 10 2.90 8.73 -1.39
N LEU A 11 3.90 8.77 -2.26
CA LEU A 11 4.62 7.60 -2.73
C LEU A 11 6.00 7.57 -2.08
N PHE A 12 6.26 6.54 -1.27
CA PHE A 12 7.58 6.30 -0.69
C PHE A 12 8.44 5.50 -1.68
N THR A 13 9.49 6.15 -2.19
CA THR A 13 10.43 5.56 -3.15
C THR A 13 11.76 5.24 -2.51
N LEU A 14 12.51 4.29 -3.07
CA LEU A 14 13.85 3.95 -2.58
C LEU A 14 14.88 5.00 -2.99
N ALA A 15 14.85 5.43 -4.26
CA ALA A 15 15.87 6.29 -4.85
C ALA A 15 15.65 7.80 -4.62
N HIS A 16 14.40 8.23 -4.42
CA HIS A 16 14.06 9.66 -4.34
C HIS A 16 13.38 10.05 -3.02
N GLY A 17 13.27 9.14 -2.06
CA GLY A 17 12.50 9.37 -0.84
C GLY A 17 11.00 9.56 -1.11
N PRO A 18 10.24 10.24 -0.22
CA PRO A 18 8.82 10.46 -0.39
C PRO A 18 8.52 11.51 -1.49
N CYS A 19 7.55 11.18 -2.34
CA CYS A 19 7.10 12.02 -3.45
C CYS A 19 5.61 12.35 -3.30
N ALA A 20 5.25 13.62 -3.51
CA ALA A 20 3.85 14.01 -3.67
C ALA A 20 3.37 13.49 -5.03
N THR A 21 2.28 12.75 -5.05
CA THR A 21 1.68 12.26 -6.28
C THR A 21 0.17 12.15 -6.12
N GLN A 22 -0.50 11.66 -7.16
CA GLN A 22 -1.95 11.53 -7.21
C GLN A 22 -2.34 10.11 -7.57
N SER A 23 -3.32 9.57 -6.84
CA SER A 23 -4.00 8.32 -7.19
C SER A 23 -5.35 8.66 -7.82
N VAL A 24 -5.78 7.85 -8.79
CA VAL A 24 -7.09 7.99 -9.43
C VAL A 24 -7.92 6.75 -9.10
N HIS A 25 -9.09 6.96 -8.52
CA HIS A 25 -10.08 5.92 -8.29
C HIS A 25 -11.16 6.03 -9.37
N LEU A 26 -11.48 4.90 -10.00
CA LEU A 26 -12.41 4.86 -11.12
C LEU A 26 -13.64 4.05 -10.74
N TYR A 27 -14.82 4.66 -10.84
CA TYR A 27 -16.07 3.97 -10.56
C TYR A 27 -16.87 3.73 -11.84
N CYS A 28 -17.25 2.45 -12.03
CA CYS A 28 -18.18 2.04 -13.07
C CYS A 28 -19.57 1.83 -12.46
N ALA A 29 -20.51 2.73 -12.77
CA ALA A 29 -21.87 2.62 -12.24
C ALA A 29 -22.69 1.46 -12.86
N ASP A 30 -22.31 0.99 -14.05
CA ASP A 30 -23.04 -0.09 -14.73
C ASP A 30 -22.62 -1.45 -14.17
N CYS A 31 -21.33 -1.62 -13.87
CA CYS A 31 -20.79 -2.82 -13.20
C CYS A 31 -20.91 -2.75 -11.67
N GLN A 32 -21.13 -1.56 -11.12
CA GLN A 32 -21.06 -1.26 -9.68
C GLN A 32 -19.71 -1.62 -9.04
N ILE A 33 -18.61 -1.42 -9.78
CA ILE A 33 -17.25 -1.72 -9.35
C ILE A 33 -16.47 -0.41 -9.15
N ASP A 34 -15.83 -0.27 -7.98
CA ASP A 34 -14.84 0.77 -7.69
C ASP A 34 -13.44 0.20 -7.91
N HIS A 35 -12.74 0.69 -8.93
CA HIS A 35 -11.37 0.32 -9.25
C HIS A 35 -10.41 1.22 -8.49
N ARG A 36 -9.66 0.60 -7.56
CA ARG A 36 -8.53 1.19 -6.85
C ARG A 36 -7.22 0.74 -7.49
N HIS A 37 -6.09 1.16 -6.92
CA HIS A 37 -4.77 0.86 -7.47
C HIS A 37 -4.40 -0.63 -7.32
N ASN A 38 -4.63 -1.20 -6.14
CA ASN A 38 -4.28 -2.61 -5.88
C ASN A 38 -5.43 -3.60 -6.11
N TYR A 39 -6.67 -3.11 -6.04
CA TYR A 39 -7.85 -3.97 -5.96
C TYR A 39 -9.07 -3.29 -6.56
N THR A 40 -10.10 -4.09 -6.78
CA THR A 40 -11.46 -3.62 -7.06
C THR A 40 -12.34 -3.84 -5.85
N VAL A 41 -13.36 -3.00 -5.68
CA VAL A 41 -14.42 -3.19 -4.68
C VAL A 41 -15.73 -3.45 -5.41
N SER A 42 -16.32 -4.59 -5.13
CA SER A 42 -17.64 -4.98 -5.65
C SER A 42 -18.45 -5.62 -4.52
N VAL A 43 -19.65 -5.10 -4.26
CA VAL A 43 -20.59 -5.64 -3.24
C VAL A 43 -19.91 -5.82 -1.86
N GLY A 44 -19.06 -4.88 -1.47
CA GLY A 44 -18.34 -4.95 -0.19
C GLY A 44 -17.25 -6.02 -0.12
N ILE A 45 -16.78 -6.53 -1.26
CA ILE A 45 -15.64 -7.44 -1.35
C ILE A 45 -14.51 -6.74 -2.09
N TRP A 46 -13.31 -6.81 -1.53
CA TRP A 46 -12.09 -6.28 -2.12
C TRP A 46 -11.39 -7.42 -2.85
N THR A 47 -11.29 -7.33 -4.17
CA THR A 47 -10.59 -8.32 -5.00
C THR A 47 -9.33 -7.69 -5.53
N TYR A 48 -8.18 -8.14 -5.03
CA TYR A 48 -6.88 -7.67 -5.48
C TYR A 48 -6.55 -8.16 -6.88
N TYR A 49 -5.83 -7.34 -7.64
CA TYR A 49 -5.36 -7.73 -8.96
C TYR A 49 -4.22 -8.76 -8.85
N ASP A 50 -4.24 -9.76 -9.72
CA ASP A 50 -3.17 -10.75 -9.81
C ASP A 50 -1.87 -10.12 -10.38
N GLU A 51 -2.02 -9.03 -11.14
CA GLU A 51 -0.89 -8.26 -11.69
C GLU A 51 -0.20 -7.43 -10.62
N GLN A 52 1.11 -7.68 -10.47
CA GLN A 52 1.90 -7.05 -9.44
C GLN A 52 2.42 -5.70 -9.94
N HIS A 53 1.80 -4.61 -9.50
CA HIS A 53 2.21 -3.23 -9.81
C HIS A 53 3.56 -2.87 -9.17
N GLU A 54 4.37 -2.00 -9.77
CA GLU A 54 5.66 -1.55 -9.20
C GLU A 54 5.51 -0.83 -7.86
N THR A 55 4.31 -0.30 -7.60
CA THR A 55 3.93 0.38 -6.37
C THR A 55 2.72 -0.29 -5.75
N ILE A 56 2.66 -0.29 -4.43
CA ILE A 56 1.60 -0.90 -3.63
C ILE A 56 0.88 0.21 -2.87
N GLN A 57 -0.43 0.27 -3.00
CA GLN A 57 -1.29 1.05 -2.12
C GLN A 57 -1.35 0.38 -0.73
N VAL A 58 -0.68 0.98 0.26
CA VAL A 58 -0.61 0.46 1.63
C VAL A 58 -1.84 0.89 2.43
N THR A 59 -2.22 2.17 2.30
CA THR A 59 -3.47 2.73 2.81
C THR A 59 -4.07 3.69 1.77
N ASP A 60 -5.22 4.30 2.04
CA ASP A 60 -5.91 5.21 1.12
C ASP A 60 -5.03 6.37 0.58
N HIS A 61 -4.04 6.83 1.36
CA HIS A 61 -3.19 7.98 1.01
C HIS A 61 -1.69 7.65 0.97
N VAL A 62 -1.32 6.39 1.21
CA VAL A 62 0.08 5.97 1.34
C VAL A 62 0.38 4.85 0.36
N PHE A 63 1.35 5.12 -0.51
CA PHE A 63 1.86 4.20 -1.51
C PHE A 63 3.33 3.94 -1.26
N MET A 64 3.80 2.76 -1.62
CA MET A 64 5.17 2.35 -1.41
C MET A 64 5.68 1.60 -2.65
N GLU A 65 6.87 1.93 -3.13
CA GLU A 65 7.54 1.11 -4.14
C GLU A 65 7.81 -0.28 -3.58
N LYS A 66 7.71 -1.30 -4.46
CA LYS A 66 8.07 -2.67 -4.11
C LYS A 66 9.47 -2.77 -3.52
N ASP A 67 10.43 -2.03 -4.06
CA ASP A 67 11.82 -2.08 -3.61
C ASP A 67 11.98 -1.59 -2.16
N VAL A 68 11.14 -0.65 -1.73
CA VAL A 68 11.10 -0.20 -0.33
C VAL A 68 10.50 -1.29 0.56
N VAL A 69 9.42 -1.96 0.11
CA VAL A 69 8.82 -3.08 0.85
C VAL A 69 9.80 -4.25 0.95
N GLU A 70 10.52 -4.56 -0.13
CA GLU A 70 11.51 -5.63 -0.18
C GLU A 70 12.71 -5.32 0.72
N LEU A 71 13.17 -4.07 0.75
CA LEU A 71 14.17 -3.62 1.70
C LEU A 71 13.74 -3.89 3.15
N PHE A 72 12.49 -3.57 3.50
CA PHE A 72 11.97 -3.83 4.85
C PHE A 72 11.90 -5.32 5.16
N LYS A 73 11.42 -6.14 4.23
CA LYS A 73 11.37 -7.60 4.39
C LYS A 73 12.76 -8.19 4.62
N ILE A 74 13.74 -7.84 3.78
CA ILE A 74 15.12 -8.30 3.93
C ILE A 74 15.73 -7.83 5.26
N ALA A 75 15.49 -6.57 5.65
CA ALA A 75 15.96 -6.08 6.94
C ALA A 75 15.33 -6.84 8.11
N MET A 76 14.04 -7.12 8.06
CA MET A 76 13.33 -7.91 9.07
C MET A 76 13.86 -9.34 9.15
N ASP A 77 14.04 -10.01 8.01
CA ASP A 77 14.43 -11.42 7.94
C ASP A 77 15.91 -11.65 8.27
N VAL A 78 16.81 -10.82 7.73
CA VAL A 78 18.26 -11.04 7.83
C VAL A 78 18.84 -10.41 9.10
N SER A 79 18.34 -9.22 9.46
CA SER A 79 18.89 -8.43 10.57
C SER A 79 17.96 -8.30 11.76
N TRP A 80 16.83 -9.03 11.77
CA TRP A 80 15.85 -9.01 12.87
C TRP A 80 15.38 -7.60 13.19
N THR A 81 15.37 -6.74 12.17
CA THR A 81 15.02 -5.33 12.31
C THR A 81 13.53 -5.22 12.60
N SER A 82 13.15 -4.54 13.69
CA SER A 82 11.74 -4.31 13.99
C SER A 82 11.09 -3.36 12.98
N ALA A 83 9.76 -3.41 12.84
CA ALA A 83 9.03 -2.46 11.99
C ALA A 83 9.33 -1.00 12.38
N THR A 84 9.45 -0.71 13.67
CA THR A 84 9.87 0.61 14.16
C THR A 84 11.26 1.00 13.64
N ASN A 85 12.23 0.09 13.67
CA ASN A 85 13.57 0.36 13.14
C ASN A 85 13.56 0.52 11.61
N CYS A 86 12.74 -0.25 10.87
CA CYS A 86 12.53 -0.03 9.43
C CYS A 86 11.98 1.38 9.13
N THR A 87 11.02 1.86 9.94
CA THR A 87 10.52 3.23 9.78
C THR A 87 11.59 4.27 10.03
N GLN A 88 12.43 4.07 11.03
CA GLN A 88 13.52 5.00 11.35
C GLN A 88 14.58 4.98 10.24
N LEU A 89 14.96 3.80 9.77
CA LEU A 89 15.87 3.61 8.63
C LEU A 89 15.39 4.43 7.42
N TYR A 90 14.13 4.26 7.03
CA TYR A 90 13.61 5.01 5.89
C TYR A 90 13.54 6.52 6.18
N ASN A 91 12.91 6.91 7.30
CA ASN A 91 12.66 8.31 7.61
C ASN A 91 13.96 9.11 7.83
N MET A 92 15.04 8.48 8.31
CA MET A 92 16.33 9.13 8.55
C MET A 92 17.25 9.07 7.34
N CYS A 93 17.35 7.91 6.68
CA CYS A 93 18.37 7.69 5.65
C CYS A 93 17.83 7.84 4.23
N LEU A 94 16.59 7.41 3.97
CA LEU A 94 16.04 7.31 2.62
C LEU A 94 15.06 8.43 2.28
N SER A 95 14.57 9.16 3.29
CA SER A 95 13.67 10.30 3.08
C SER A 95 14.36 11.48 2.39
N GLN A 96 15.69 11.51 2.36
CA GLN A 96 16.50 12.61 1.82
C GLN A 96 16.14 13.98 2.43
N GLY A 97 15.65 13.99 3.68
CA GLY A 97 15.18 15.22 4.34
C GLY A 97 13.95 15.85 3.70
N LYS A 98 13.26 15.15 2.79
CA LYS A 98 12.07 15.66 2.13
C LYS A 98 10.91 15.78 3.10
N CYS A 99 10.22 16.90 3.01
CA CYS A 99 8.99 17.16 3.74
C CYS A 99 7.83 17.33 2.76
N ALA A 100 6.61 17.17 3.28
CA ALA A 100 5.41 17.44 2.52
C ALA A 100 5.41 18.92 2.05
N PRO A 101 5.04 19.21 0.79
CA PRO A 101 4.91 20.58 0.31
C PRO A 101 3.94 21.41 1.15
N ALA A 102 4.09 22.73 1.13
CA ALA A 102 3.16 23.62 1.84
C ALA A 102 1.72 23.40 1.35
N GLY A 103 0.79 23.19 2.30
CA GLY A 103 -0.62 22.89 2.00
C GLY A 103 -0.93 21.42 1.70
N TYR A 104 0.07 20.53 1.71
CA TYR A 104 -0.14 19.09 1.55
C TYR A 104 -0.55 18.47 2.89
N LEU A 105 -1.76 17.90 2.97
CA LEU A 105 -2.33 17.35 4.21
C LEU A 105 -1.66 16.04 4.66
N ILE A 106 -0.95 15.37 3.76
CA ILE A 106 -0.38 14.04 3.98
C ILE A 106 1.08 14.18 4.39
N LYS A 107 1.43 13.53 5.51
CA LYS A 107 2.79 13.56 6.05
C LYS A 107 3.71 12.65 5.25
N PHE A 108 4.92 13.14 4.96
CA PHE A 108 5.98 12.37 4.31
C PHE A 108 6.76 11.55 5.34
N LYS A 109 6.06 10.70 6.08
CA LYS A 109 6.64 9.89 7.15
C LYS A 109 6.03 8.49 7.16
N ILE A 110 6.88 7.47 7.14
CA ILE A 110 6.47 6.07 7.30
C ILE A 110 6.24 5.78 8.79
N THR A 111 5.16 5.07 9.11
CA THR A 111 4.82 4.57 10.46
C THR A 111 4.97 3.06 10.51
N GLY A 112 5.03 2.48 11.71
CA GLY A 112 5.16 1.02 11.86
C GLY A 112 4.00 0.26 11.23
N ASP A 113 2.80 0.83 11.31
CA ASP A 113 1.60 0.25 10.69
C ASP A 113 1.76 0.18 9.16
N HIS A 114 2.29 1.23 8.51
CA HIS A 114 2.55 1.17 7.06
C HIS A 114 3.52 0.06 6.67
N VAL A 115 4.51 -0.24 7.52
CA VAL A 115 5.47 -1.33 7.24
C VAL A 115 4.79 -2.68 7.37
N TRP A 116 3.99 -2.88 8.44
CA TRP A 116 3.24 -4.12 8.63
C TRP A 116 2.18 -4.34 7.56
N ASP A 117 1.41 -3.31 7.22
CA ASP A 117 0.39 -3.39 6.17
C ASP A 117 1.03 -3.75 4.82
N ALA A 118 2.15 -3.12 4.46
CA ALA A 118 2.88 -3.44 3.23
C ALA A 118 3.41 -4.88 3.25
N PHE A 119 3.94 -5.34 4.39
CA PHE A 119 4.38 -6.72 4.56
C PHE A 119 3.23 -7.71 4.37
N ILE A 120 2.12 -7.52 5.07
CA ILE A 120 0.96 -8.42 5.04
C ILE A 120 0.36 -8.46 3.64
N ILE A 121 0.11 -7.31 3.01
CA ILE A 121 -0.43 -7.23 1.64
C ILE A 121 0.47 -8.01 0.67
N THR A 122 1.78 -7.78 0.72
CA THR A 122 2.70 -8.45 -0.21
C THR A 122 2.88 -9.94 0.07
N ALA A 123 2.82 -10.37 1.34
CA ALA A 123 2.86 -11.77 1.71
C ALA A 123 1.61 -12.51 1.21
N LEU A 124 0.41 -11.97 1.46
CA LEU A 124 -0.85 -12.54 1.00
C LEU A 124 -0.92 -12.62 -0.53
N LEU A 125 -0.54 -11.56 -1.24
CA LEU A 125 -0.50 -11.57 -2.70
C LEU A 125 0.47 -12.63 -3.25
N LYS A 126 1.62 -12.81 -2.59
CA LYS A 126 2.61 -13.82 -2.99
C LYS A 126 2.09 -15.23 -2.74
N ASP A 127 1.42 -15.45 -1.61
CA ASP A 127 0.81 -16.73 -1.25
C ASP A 127 -0.31 -17.11 -2.24
N CYS A 128 -1.26 -16.19 -2.48
CA CYS A 128 -2.34 -16.39 -3.43
C CYS A 128 -1.81 -16.70 -4.84
N LYS A 129 -0.76 -15.99 -5.28
CA LYS A 129 -0.10 -16.25 -6.56
C LYS A 129 0.52 -17.66 -6.62
N HIS A 130 1.12 -18.13 -5.54
CA HIS A 130 1.67 -19.49 -5.45
C HIS A 130 0.56 -20.56 -5.53
N HIS A 131 -0.61 -20.27 -4.94
CA HIS A 131 -1.78 -21.15 -4.96
C HIS A 131 -2.70 -20.96 -6.18
N MET A 132 -2.33 -20.12 -7.14
CA MET A 132 -3.14 -19.78 -8.33
C MET A 132 -4.56 -19.32 -7.96
N CYS A 133 -4.69 -18.57 -6.86
CA CYS A 133 -5.94 -17.94 -6.45
C CYS A 133 -5.80 -16.41 -6.40
N SER A 134 -6.92 -15.70 -6.41
CA SER A 134 -6.94 -14.25 -6.25
C SER A 134 -7.25 -13.89 -4.79
N LEU A 135 -6.55 -12.89 -4.27
CA LEU A 135 -6.78 -12.41 -2.91
C LEU A 135 -8.11 -11.64 -2.84
N THR A 136 -9.09 -12.22 -2.15
CA THR A 136 -10.38 -11.59 -1.86
C THR A 136 -10.55 -11.34 -0.36
N VAL A 137 -10.86 -10.12 0.02
CA VAL A 137 -11.03 -9.70 1.41
C VAL A 137 -12.43 -9.10 1.60
N PRO A 138 -13.29 -9.64 2.47
CA PRO A 138 -14.58 -9.02 2.77
C PRO A 138 -14.39 -7.70 3.53
N GLN A 139 -15.14 -6.66 3.14
CA GLN A 139 -15.13 -5.35 3.78
C GLN A 139 -15.92 -5.41 5.11
N THR A 140 -15.35 -6.08 6.12
CA THR A 140 -15.89 -6.08 7.49
C THR A 140 -14.85 -5.49 8.45
N GLY A 141 -15.21 -4.38 9.12
CA GLY A 141 -14.35 -3.76 10.16
C GLY A 141 -13.18 -2.92 9.65
N ASN A 142 -12.20 -2.61 10.53
CA ASN A 142 -10.99 -1.85 10.20
C ASN A 142 -10.04 -2.66 9.31
N GLN A 143 -9.19 -1.98 8.53
CA GLN A 143 -8.23 -2.62 7.59
C GLN A 143 -7.40 -3.75 8.24
N ARG A 144 -6.98 -3.59 9.50
CA ARG A 144 -6.27 -4.62 10.26
C ARG A 144 -7.10 -5.89 10.51
N ASP A 145 -8.38 -5.73 10.84
CA ASP A 145 -9.30 -6.85 11.12
C ASP A 145 -9.65 -7.60 9.83
N GLN A 146 -9.64 -6.89 8.70
CA GLN A 146 -9.89 -7.45 7.37
C GLN A 146 -8.76 -8.37 6.92
N PHE A 147 -7.50 -7.96 7.07
CA PHE A 147 -6.36 -8.81 6.71
C PHE A 147 -6.19 -10.01 7.65
N MET A 148 -6.64 -9.91 8.91
CA MET A 148 -6.66 -11.06 9.82
C MET A 148 -7.55 -12.21 9.38
N GLN A 149 -8.64 -11.94 8.64
CA GLN A 149 -9.49 -13.00 8.11
C GLN A 149 -8.89 -13.69 6.87
N ALA A 150 -7.91 -13.05 6.24
CA ALA A 150 -7.25 -13.55 5.03
C ALA A 150 -5.92 -14.28 5.30
N MET A 151 -5.38 -14.16 6.52
CA MET A 151 -4.24 -14.95 7.03
C MET A 151 -4.70 -16.30 7.57
#